data_AF-U5IJG2-F1
#
_entry.id   AF-U5IJG2-F1
#
_cell.length_a   1.000
_cell.length_b   1.000
_cell.length_c   1.000
_cell.angle_alpha   90.00
_cell.angle_beta   90.00
_cell.angle_gamma   90.00
#
_symmetry.space_group_name_H-M   'P 1'
#
loop_
_entity.id
_entity.type
_entity.pdbx_description
1 polymer ?
#
loop_
_entity_poly.entity_id
_entity_poly.type
_entity_poly.pdbx_seq_one_letter_code
_entity_poly.pdbx_strand_id
1 'polypeptide(L)'
;GAANNLLAAMIDNHIYQGNKCNIDPRKIIWHRCVDMNDRQLRFIVDGLGGKANGASREDWFDITVASEVMAILCLSKDIDDLKARLGRIIVGYTYGKQSDNTEKPVTAGQINAQGAMAALLKDALKPNLVQTLEGTPAFIHGGPFANIAHGCNSIMATKLALKLGDYVVTEGGFGADLGAEKFLDIKCRFAGLKPSAVVIVATVRALKSHGGVAKADLEKENLDALKKGLPNLLQHVENITKVYKLPAVVAINAFPKDTKAELDLVEAECKKLGVNVALSE
;
A
#
# COMPACT_ATOMS: atom_id res chain seq x y z
N GLY A 1 -11.64 8.81 -2.26
CA GLY A 1 -12.95 9.39 -1.92
C GLY A 1 -13.73 9.76 -3.17
N ALA A 2 -13.69 11.02 -3.59
CA ALA A 2 -14.56 11.55 -4.65
C ALA A 2 -14.53 10.77 -5.97
N ALA A 3 -13.34 10.52 -6.54
CA ALA A 3 -13.22 9.77 -7.80
C ALA A 3 -13.76 8.33 -7.71
N ASN A 4 -13.52 7.65 -6.58
CA ASN A 4 -14.05 6.30 -6.32
C ASN A 4 -15.58 6.28 -6.30
N ASN A 5 -16.16 7.22 -5.56
CA ASN A 5 -17.61 7.27 -5.37
C ASN A 5 -18.32 7.84 -6.62
N LEU A 6 -17.65 8.66 -7.43
CA LEU A 6 -18.11 9.00 -8.77
C LEU A 6 -18.23 7.74 -9.64
N LEU A 7 -17.22 6.86 -9.65
CA LEU A 7 -17.28 5.61 -10.40
C LEU A 7 -18.45 4.73 -9.94
N ALA A 8 -18.62 4.55 -8.63
CA ALA A 8 -19.77 3.82 -8.07
C ALA A 8 -21.11 4.43 -8.53
N ALA A 9 -21.26 5.75 -8.44
CA ALA A 9 -22.47 6.43 -8.91
C ALA A 9 -22.69 6.27 -10.43
N MET A 10 -21.63 6.29 -11.23
CA MET A 10 -21.72 6.08 -12.68
C MET A 10 -22.10 4.64 -13.05
N ILE A 11 -21.66 3.64 -12.29
CA ILE A 11 -22.05 2.23 -12.48
C ILE A 11 -23.56 2.07 -12.27
N ASP A 12 -24.07 2.52 -11.12
CA ASP A 12 -25.50 2.39 -10.79
C ASP A 12 -26.36 3.24 -11.73
N ASN A 13 -25.91 4.44 -12.09
CA ASN A 13 -26.60 5.27 -13.10
C ASN A 13 -26.61 4.60 -14.48
N HIS A 14 -25.51 3.96 -14.90
CA HIS A 14 -25.49 3.24 -16.18
C HIS A 14 -26.49 2.09 -16.22
N ILE A 15 -26.63 1.35 -15.12
CA ILE A 15 -27.64 0.31 -14.97
C ILE A 15 -29.04 0.91 -15.04
N TYR A 16 -29.28 1.98 -14.28
CA TYR A 16 -30.57 2.68 -14.22
C TYR A 16 -31.03 3.21 -15.60
N GLN A 17 -30.11 3.79 -16.38
CA GLN A 17 -30.39 4.40 -17.68
C GLN A 17 -30.50 3.41 -18.86
N GLY A 18 -30.56 2.09 -18.57
CA GLY A 18 -30.80 1.05 -19.57
C GLY A 18 -29.67 0.04 -19.74
N ASN A 19 -28.65 0.07 -18.88
CA ASN A 19 -27.63 -0.97 -18.73
C ASN A 19 -27.03 -1.47 -20.05
N LYS A 20 -26.57 -0.57 -20.92
CA LYS A 20 -26.06 -0.94 -22.27
C LYS A 20 -24.85 -1.88 -22.24
N CYS A 21 -24.13 -1.93 -21.11
CA CYS A 21 -23.01 -2.85 -20.90
C CYS A 21 -23.44 -4.21 -20.33
N ASN A 22 -24.75 -4.41 -20.09
CA ASN A 22 -25.33 -5.63 -19.58
C ASN A 22 -24.70 -6.11 -18.26
N ILE A 23 -24.36 -5.16 -17.37
CA ILE A 23 -23.75 -5.41 -16.06
C ILE A 23 -24.75 -6.20 -15.21
N ASP A 24 -24.31 -7.30 -14.61
CA ASP A 24 -25.10 -8.01 -13.59
C ASP A 24 -24.88 -7.32 -12.23
N PRO A 25 -25.91 -6.70 -11.62
CA PRO A 25 -25.76 -5.96 -10.36
C PRO A 25 -25.22 -6.83 -9.20
N ARG A 26 -25.35 -8.15 -9.30
CA ARG A 26 -24.86 -9.11 -8.30
C ARG A 26 -23.38 -9.43 -8.46
N LYS A 27 -22.77 -8.99 -9.57
CA LYS A 27 -21.36 -9.24 -9.92
C LYS A 27 -20.56 -7.95 -10.07
N ILE A 28 -21.04 -6.87 -9.45
CA ILE A 28 -20.25 -5.66 -9.27
C ILE A 28 -19.20 -5.98 -8.20
N ILE A 29 -17.94 -5.72 -8.54
CA ILE A 29 -16.80 -5.88 -7.62
C ILE A 29 -16.26 -4.53 -7.13
N TRP A 30 -16.75 -3.43 -7.72
CA TRP A 30 -16.39 -2.09 -7.32
C TRP A 30 -17.20 -1.65 -6.10
N HIS A 31 -16.50 -1.32 -5.02
CA HIS A 31 -17.12 -0.85 -3.78
C HIS A 31 -17.12 0.68 -3.67
N ARG A 32 -18.00 1.20 -2.81
CA ARG A 32 -17.93 2.59 -2.37
C ARG A 32 -16.81 2.75 -1.34
N CYS A 33 -16.45 3.99 -1.01
CA CYS A 33 -15.44 4.25 0.02
C CYS A 33 -15.73 5.48 0.87
N VAL A 34 -15.25 5.45 2.11
CA VAL A 34 -15.25 6.58 3.04
C VAL A 34 -13.99 6.54 3.89
N ASP A 35 -13.42 7.70 4.22
CA ASP A 35 -12.24 7.76 5.10
C ASP A 35 -12.66 7.90 6.57
N MET A 36 -13.39 6.89 7.05
CA MET A 36 -13.87 6.78 8.43
C MET A 36 -13.85 5.31 8.85
N ASN A 37 -13.57 5.06 10.13
CA ASN A 37 -13.63 3.72 10.70
C ASN A 37 -15.08 3.32 11.02
N ASP A 38 -15.90 3.19 9.99
CA ASP A 38 -17.33 2.89 10.11
C ASP A 38 -17.63 1.42 9.77
N ARG A 39 -17.87 0.61 10.81
CA ARG A 39 -18.23 -0.80 10.64
C ARG A 39 -19.63 -1.01 10.07
N GLN A 40 -20.53 -0.03 10.18
CA GLN A 40 -21.93 -0.14 9.80
C GLN A 40 -22.09 -0.22 8.28
N LEU A 41 -21.16 0.38 7.53
CA LEU A 41 -21.15 0.42 6.07
C LEU A 41 -20.43 -0.75 5.42
N ARG A 42 -19.94 -1.72 6.22
CA ARG A 42 -19.25 -2.89 5.66
C ARG A 42 -20.17 -3.67 4.73
N PHE A 43 -21.43 -3.90 5.10
CA PHE A 43 -22.39 -4.66 4.31
C PHE A 43 -23.70 -3.88 4.28
N ILE A 44 -24.16 -3.48 3.10
CA ILE A 44 -25.40 -2.73 2.92
C ILE A 44 -26.21 -3.29 1.75
N VAL A 45 -27.47 -2.88 1.68
CA VAL A 45 -28.29 -2.96 0.48
C VAL A 45 -28.66 -1.54 0.09
N ASP A 46 -28.37 -1.15 -1.14
CA ASP A 46 -28.68 0.17 -1.69
C ASP A 46 -29.72 0.08 -2.82
N GLY A 47 -30.01 1.20 -3.50
CA GLY A 47 -30.97 1.24 -4.60
C GLY A 47 -32.44 0.95 -4.21
N LEU A 48 -32.77 1.07 -2.92
CA LEU A 48 -34.11 0.82 -2.38
C LEU A 48 -35.09 1.98 -2.68
N GLY A 49 -36.38 1.76 -2.38
CA GLY A 49 -37.42 2.79 -2.49
C GLY A 49 -38.11 2.85 -3.86
N GLY A 50 -38.08 1.76 -4.62
CA GLY A 50 -38.82 1.61 -5.87
C GLY A 50 -38.07 2.07 -7.11
N LYS A 51 -38.70 1.91 -8.28
CA LYS A 51 -38.06 2.07 -9.60
C LYS A 51 -37.39 3.43 -9.81
N ALA A 52 -37.89 4.50 -9.17
CA ALA A 52 -37.30 5.84 -9.32
C ALA A 52 -35.88 5.95 -8.75
N ASN A 53 -35.49 5.08 -7.82
CA ASN A 53 -34.27 5.18 -7.02
C ASN A 53 -33.15 4.21 -7.42
N GLY A 54 -33.32 3.47 -8.51
CA GLY A 54 -32.29 2.54 -9.01
C GLY A 54 -32.72 1.08 -8.99
N ALA A 55 -31.71 0.19 -9.03
CA ALA A 55 -31.86 -1.25 -8.92
C ALA A 55 -31.24 -1.71 -7.61
N SER A 56 -32.02 -2.40 -6.76
CA SER A 56 -31.52 -2.89 -5.48
C SER A 56 -30.38 -3.89 -5.67
N ARG A 57 -29.30 -3.73 -4.91
CA ARG A 57 -28.18 -4.68 -4.86
C ARG A 57 -27.49 -4.65 -3.50
N GLU A 58 -26.71 -5.69 -3.23
CA GLU A 58 -25.76 -5.68 -2.12
C GLU A 58 -24.58 -4.76 -2.49
N ASP A 59 -24.13 -3.97 -1.52
CA ASP A 59 -23.00 -3.06 -1.67
C ASP A 59 -22.24 -2.90 -0.34
N TRP A 60 -21.03 -2.36 -0.42
CA TRP A 60 -20.07 -2.34 0.68
C TRP A 60 -19.22 -1.08 0.59
N PHE A 61 -18.73 -0.60 1.73
CA PHE A 61 -17.77 0.48 1.80
C PHE A 61 -16.42 -0.02 2.32
N ASP A 62 -15.37 0.36 1.60
CA ASP A 62 -14.00 0.25 2.07
C ASP A 62 -13.50 1.58 2.65
N ILE A 63 -12.49 1.51 3.51
CA ILE A 63 -11.75 2.72 3.90
C ILE A 63 -11.06 3.31 2.65
N THR A 64 -11.05 4.62 2.47
CA THR A 64 -10.59 5.27 1.22
C THR A 64 -9.22 4.79 0.72
N VAL A 65 -8.28 4.52 1.62
CA VAL A 65 -6.91 4.07 1.30
C VAL A 65 -6.84 2.64 0.73
N ALA A 66 -7.90 1.86 0.87
CA ALA A 66 -8.05 0.53 0.29
C ALA A 66 -8.53 0.55 -1.17
N SER A 67 -9.04 1.70 -1.66
CA SER A 67 -9.51 1.86 -3.03
C SER A 67 -8.40 1.60 -4.06
N GLU A 68 -8.73 0.92 -5.16
CA GLU A 68 -7.82 0.77 -6.29
C GLU A 68 -7.41 2.13 -6.88
N VAL A 69 -8.25 3.17 -6.73
CA VAL A 69 -7.90 4.55 -7.11
C VAL A 69 -6.65 5.04 -6.36
N MET A 70 -6.49 4.67 -5.08
CA MET A 70 -5.30 5.03 -4.29
C MET A 70 -4.06 4.32 -4.82
N ALA A 71 -4.16 3.02 -5.12
CA ALA A 71 -3.07 2.26 -5.71
C ALA A 71 -2.67 2.82 -7.09
N ILE A 72 -3.65 3.14 -7.93
CA ILE A 72 -3.44 3.75 -9.24
C ILE A 72 -2.78 5.12 -9.11
N LEU A 73 -3.25 6.00 -8.22
CA LEU A 73 -2.62 7.31 -7.97
C LEU A 73 -1.16 7.14 -7.57
N CYS A 74 -0.85 6.17 -6.72
CA CYS A 74 0.51 5.92 -6.26
C CYS A 74 1.41 5.30 -7.34
N LEU A 75 0.86 4.57 -8.31
CA LEU A 75 1.61 3.94 -9.40
C LEU A 75 1.59 4.73 -10.72
N SER A 76 0.93 5.88 -10.76
CA SER A 76 0.89 6.71 -11.97
C SER A 76 2.14 7.58 -12.09
N LYS A 77 2.66 7.71 -13.31
CA LYS A 77 3.82 8.58 -13.61
C LYS A 77 3.44 9.99 -14.04
N ASP A 78 2.24 10.17 -14.57
CA ASP A 78 1.68 11.43 -15.08
C ASP A 78 0.15 11.30 -15.20
N ILE A 79 -0.53 12.38 -15.60
CA ILE A 79 -1.99 12.46 -15.69
C ILE A 79 -2.57 11.55 -16.79
N ASP A 80 -1.82 11.29 -17.86
CA ASP A 80 -2.28 10.43 -18.95
C ASP A 80 -2.17 8.96 -18.57
N ASP A 81 -1.09 8.56 -17.88
CA ASP A 81 -0.97 7.23 -17.28
C ASP A 81 -2.04 7.01 -16.21
N LEU A 82 -2.32 8.01 -15.36
CA LEU A 82 -3.41 7.97 -14.39
C LEU A 82 -4.76 7.70 -15.09
N LYS A 83 -5.11 8.52 -16.08
CA LYS A 83 -6.36 8.38 -16.84
C LYS A 83 -6.44 7.02 -17.54
N ALA A 84 -5.34 6.53 -18.12
CA ALA A 84 -5.30 5.23 -18.79
C ALA A 84 -5.48 4.06 -17.80
N ARG A 85 -4.86 4.13 -16.62
CA ARG A 85 -5.01 3.13 -15.55
C ARG A 85 -6.43 3.10 -15.01
N LEU A 86 -7.00 4.27 -14.72
CA LEU A 86 -8.39 4.41 -14.30
C LEU A 86 -9.36 3.78 -15.31
N GLY A 87 -9.12 3.92 -16.61
CA GLY A 87 -9.94 3.30 -17.65
C GLY A 87 -9.88 1.77 -17.71
N ARG A 88 -8.84 1.15 -17.14
CA ARG A 88 -8.65 -0.31 -17.10
C ARG A 88 -9.24 -0.99 -15.86
N ILE A 89 -9.69 -0.22 -14.87
CA ILE A 89 -10.38 -0.74 -13.69
C ILE A 89 -11.55 -1.61 -14.14
N ILE A 90 -11.61 -2.86 -13.68
CA ILE A 90 -12.77 -3.71 -13.85
C ILE A 90 -13.76 -3.38 -12.74
N VAL A 91 -14.97 -2.97 -13.11
CA VAL A 91 -16.01 -2.57 -12.15
C VAL A 91 -16.94 -3.71 -11.77
N GLY A 92 -17.01 -4.73 -12.61
CA GLY A 92 -17.89 -5.87 -12.45
C GLY A 92 -17.94 -6.69 -13.73
N TYR A 93 -18.95 -7.55 -13.81
CA TYR A 93 -19.10 -8.49 -14.92
C TYR A 93 -20.50 -8.43 -15.51
N THR A 94 -20.62 -8.84 -16.77
CA THR A 94 -21.92 -8.98 -17.42
C THR A 94 -22.72 -10.16 -16.86
N TYR A 95 -23.99 -10.24 -17.23
CA TYR A 95 -24.71 -11.52 -17.16
C TYR A 95 -23.96 -12.62 -17.94
N GLY A 96 -24.23 -13.88 -17.58
CA GLY A 96 -23.52 -15.06 -18.11
C GLY A 96 -22.92 -15.90 -16.99
N LYS A 97 -22.11 -16.90 -17.34
CA LYS A 97 -21.36 -17.71 -16.39
C LYS A 97 -19.88 -17.72 -16.79
N GLN A 98 -19.01 -17.79 -15.79
CA GLN A 98 -17.60 -18.02 -16.03
C GLN A 98 -17.36 -19.42 -16.62
N SER A 99 -18.16 -20.42 -16.20
CA SER A 99 -18.02 -21.82 -16.63
C SER A 99 -18.24 -22.07 -18.12
N ASP A 100 -18.98 -21.21 -18.80
CA ASP A 100 -19.27 -21.30 -20.23
C ASP A 100 -18.67 -20.13 -21.05
N ASN A 101 -17.79 -19.33 -20.43
CA ASN A 101 -17.13 -18.15 -21.03
C ASN A 101 -18.09 -17.10 -21.62
N THR A 102 -19.33 -17.02 -21.13
CA THR A 102 -20.30 -15.99 -21.58
C THR A 102 -20.23 -14.71 -20.75
N GLU A 103 -19.69 -14.79 -19.54
CA GLU A 103 -19.39 -13.64 -18.68
C GLU A 103 -18.23 -12.81 -19.24
N LYS A 104 -18.37 -11.48 -19.27
CA LYS A 104 -17.33 -10.55 -19.71
C LYS A 104 -17.05 -9.49 -18.65
N PRO A 105 -15.77 -9.09 -18.44
CA PRO A 105 -15.45 -7.97 -17.56
C PRO A 105 -15.98 -6.66 -18.17
N VAL A 106 -16.48 -5.78 -17.30
CA VAL A 106 -16.85 -4.41 -17.66
C VAL A 106 -15.87 -3.46 -16.98
N THR A 107 -15.30 -2.52 -17.74
CA THR A 107 -14.32 -1.55 -17.24
C THR A 107 -14.92 -0.17 -17.03
N ALA A 108 -14.28 0.63 -16.18
CA ALA A 108 -14.59 2.06 -16.02
C ALA A 108 -14.48 2.83 -17.35
N GLY A 109 -13.60 2.39 -18.24
CA GLY A 109 -13.46 2.89 -19.61
C GLY A 109 -14.72 2.72 -20.47
N GLN A 110 -15.39 1.57 -20.35
CA GLN A 110 -16.60 1.27 -21.14
C GLN A 110 -17.82 2.11 -20.73
N ILE A 111 -17.81 2.66 -19.50
CA ILE A 111 -18.83 3.61 -19.01
C ILE A 111 -18.32 5.06 -18.99
N ASN A 112 -17.18 5.33 -19.64
CA ASN A 112 -16.59 6.67 -19.82
C ASN A 112 -16.26 7.43 -18.52
N ALA A 113 -15.95 6.73 -17.42
CA ALA A 113 -15.70 7.35 -16.12
C ALA A 113 -14.28 7.94 -15.96
N GLN A 114 -13.31 7.42 -16.71
CA GLN A 114 -11.88 7.70 -16.52
C GLN A 114 -11.49 9.17 -16.66
N GLY A 115 -12.13 9.91 -17.57
CA GLY A 115 -11.84 11.34 -17.77
C GLY A 115 -12.28 12.19 -16.57
N ALA A 116 -13.50 11.96 -16.09
CA ALA A 116 -14.05 12.68 -14.94
C ALA A 116 -13.33 12.32 -13.64
N MET A 117 -12.98 11.04 -13.44
CA MET A 117 -12.13 10.62 -12.33
C MET A 117 -10.75 11.28 -12.36
N ALA A 118 -10.10 11.33 -13.53
CA ALA A 118 -8.81 12.00 -13.68
C ALA A 118 -8.91 13.50 -13.40
N ALA A 119 -10.01 14.16 -13.80
CA ALA A 119 -10.25 15.56 -13.49
C ALA A 119 -10.35 15.81 -11.98
N LEU A 120 -11.06 14.97 -11.23
CA LEU A 120 -11.14 15.04 -9.76
C LEU A 120 -9.78 14.82 -9.06
N LEU A 121 -8.85 14.13 -9.71
CA LEU A 121 -7.53 13.81 -9.17
C LEU A 121 -6.42 14.73 -9.69
N LYS A 122 -6.73 15.69 -10.58
CA LYS A 122 -5.74 16.53 -11.27
C LYS A 122 -4.76 17.20 -10.30
N ASP A 123 -5.27 17.85 -9.26
CA ASP A 123 -4.43 18.53 -8.27
C ASP A 123 -3.92 17.56 -7.20
N ALA A 124 -4.72 16.55 -6.85
CA ALA A 124 -4.33 15.50 -5.91
C ALA A 124 -3.17 14.62 -6.42
N LEU A 125 -2.82 14.70 -7.70
CA LEU A 125 -1.68 14.00 -8.29
C LEU A 125 -0.33 14.71 -8.01
N LYS A 126 -0.36 15.98 -7.57
CA LYS A 126 0.84 16.78 -7.28
C LYS A 126 1.40 16.43 -5.89
N PRO A 127 2.67 16.03 -5.76
CA PRO A 127 3.30 15.76 -4.46
C PRO A 127 3.25 16.97 -3.51
N ASN A 128 2.91 16.72 -2.24
CA ASN A 128 2.84 17.77 -1.21
C ASN A 128 4.21 17.94 -0.54
N LEU A 129 4.80 19.13 -0.64
CA LEU A 129 6.04 19.47 0.05
C LEU A 129 5.75 19.97 1.48
N VAL A 130 6.45 19.40 2.44
CA VAL A 130 6.51 19.83 3.84
C VAL A 130 7.97 19.79 4.31
N GLN A 131 8.21 19.98 5.61
CA GLN A 131 9.54 19.90 6.20
C GLN A 131 9.52 19.10 7.51
N THR A 132 10.67 18.52 7.88
CA THR A 132 10.90 17.91 9.20
C THR A 132 11.10 19.00 10.27
N LEU A 133 11.27 18.60 11.54
CA LEU A 133 11.58 19.53 12.64
C LEU A 133 12.88 20.33 12.42
N GLU A 134 13.82 19.77 11.64
CA GLU A 134 15.12 20.38 11.33
C GLU A 134 15.13 21.11 9.98
N GLY A 135 13.97 21.27 9.35
CA GLY A 135 13.85 21.98 8.07
C GLY A 135 14.22 21.14 6.83
N THR A 136 14.46 19.84 6.97
CA THR A 136 14.71 18.95 5.83
C THR A 136 13.45 18.82 4.97
N PRO A 137 13.52 19.04 3.65
CA PRO A 137 12.38 18.86 2.75
C PRO A 137 11.82 17.42 2.78
N ALA A 138 10.50 17.27 2.87
CA ALA A 138 9.84 15.98 2.83
C ALA A 138 8.59 16.01 1.94
N PHE A 139 8.41 14.97 1.12
CA PHE A 139 7.18 14.80 0.33
C PHE A 139 6.24 13.80 1.00
N ILE A 140 4.99 14.22 1.26
CA ILE A 140 3.91 13.35 1.74
C ILE A 140 2.88 13.19 0.64
N HIS A 141 2.83 12.02 -0.01
CA HIS A 141 1.96 11.83 -1.16
C HIS A 141 1.60 10.35 -1.42
N GLY A 142 0.31 10.05 -1.40
CA GLY A 142 -0.21 8.70 -1.52
C GLY A 142 -0.15 7.91 -0.21
N GLY A 143 -0.93 6.83 -0.13
CA GLY A 143 -0.97 5.97 1.04
C GLY A 143 -1.86 4.75 0.80
N PRO A 144 -1.48 3.84 -0.12
CA PRO A 144 -2.21 2.60 -0.33
C PRO A 144 -1.89 1.61 0.79
N PHE A 145 -2.81 0.69 1.06
CA PHE A 145 -2.52 -0.44 1.94
C PHE A 145 -1.34 -1.30 1.45
N ALA A 146 -0.66 -1.95 2.39
CA ALA A 146 0.49 -2.82 2.13
C ALA A 146 0.12 -4.31 2.07
N ASN A 147 -1.14 -4.68 2.30
CA ASN A 147 -1.65 -6.06 2.15
C ASN A 147 -2.30 -6.27 0.77
N ILE A 148 -3.40 -5.58 0.48
CA ILE A 148 -4.15 -5.66 -0.79
C ILE A 148 -3.55 -4.80 -1.91
N ALA A 149 -2.61 -3.91 -1.57
CA ALA A 149 -1.85 -3.10 -2.51
C ALA A 149 -0.36 -3.10 -2.11
N HIS A 150 0.42 -2.16 -2.67
CA HIS A 150 1.88 -2.17 -2.61
C HIS A 150 2.50 -1.37 -1.46
N GLY A 151 1.70 -0.66 -0.65
CA GLY A 151 2.18 -0.08 0.60
C GLY A 151 3.23 1.02 0.49
N CYS A 152 3.35 1.71 -0.64
CA CYS A 152 4.38 2.74 -0.84
C CYS A 152 3.75 4.11 -1.13
N ASN A 153 4.48 5.18 -0.85
CA ASN A 153 4.16 6.51 -1.37
C ASN A 153 4.23 6.54 -2.92
N SER A 154 3.69 7.60 -3.53
CA SER A 154 3.59 7.67 -5.00
C SER A 154 4.93 7.63 -5.74
N ILE A 155 4.91 7.09 -6.97
CA ILE A 155 6.01 7.16 -7.94
C ILE A 155 6.37 8.61 -8.24
N MET A 156 5.38 9.49 -8.41
CA MET A 156 5.63 10.90 -8.71
C MET A 156 6.45 11.61 -7.63
N ALA A 157 6.11 11.40 -6.35
CA ALA A 157 6.88 11.98 -5.25
C ALA A 157 8.30 11.43 -5.19
N THR A 158 8.49 10.10 -5.29
CA THR A 158 9.83 9.50 -5.29
C THR A 158 10.67 9.98 -6.47
N LYS A 159 10.10 10.07 -7.68
CA LYS A 159 10.83 10.56 -8.86
C LYS A 159 11.17 12.04 -8.77
N LEU A 160 10.26 12.86 -8.25
CA LEU A 160 10.52 14.28 -8.04
C LEU A 160 11.64 14.48 -7.02
N ALA A 161 11.61 13.76 -5.89
CA ALA A 161 12.69 13.79 -4.90
C ALA A 161 14.04 13.40 -5.52
N LEU A 162 14.09 12.34 -6.34
CA LEU A 162 15.32 11.88 -7.01
C LEU A 162 15.90 12.89 -8.02
N LYS A 163 15.10 13.86 -8.45
CA LYS A 163 15.56 14.95 -9.33
C LYS A 163 16.03 16.18 -8.57
N LEU A 164 15.67 16.31 -7.29
CA LEU A 164 15.91 17.50 -6.49
C LEU A 164 16.95 17.30 -5.38
N GLY A 165 17.16 16.07 -4.92
CA GLY A 165 18.10 15.74 -3.85
C GLY A 165 19.12 14.68 -4.26
N ASP A 166 20.28 14.71 -3.62
CA ASP A 166 21.36 13.73 -3.82
C ASP A 166 20.99 12.35 -3.25
N TYR A 167 20.24 12.35 -2.14
CA TYR A 167 19.72 11.15 -1.48
C TYR A 167 18.22 11.27 -1.26
N VAL A 168 17.51 10.17 -1.50
CA VAL A 168 16.07 10.05 -1.24
C VAL A 168 15.83 8.85 -0.35
N VAL A 169 15.34 9.12 0.86
CA VAL A 169 14.86 8.08 1.78
C VAL A 169 13.37 7.90 1.56
N THR A 170 12.95 6.65 1.40
CA THR A 170 11.56 6.26 1.20
C THR A 170 11.33 4.91 1.88
N GLU A 171 10.08 4.52 2.06
CA GLU A 171 9.68 3.34 2.82
C GLU A 171 8.57 2.56 2.13
N GLY A 172 8.42 1.30 2.54
CA GLY A 172 7.27 0.45 2.23
C GLY A 172 6.65 -0.06 3.53
N GLY A 173 5.32 -0.09 3.60
CA GLY A 173 4.60 -0.47 4.83
C GLY A 173 4.75 -1.95 5.22
N PHE A 174 4.59 -2.24 6.51
CA PHE A 174 4.87 -3.55 7.14
C PHE A 174 6.36 -3.94 7.11
N GLY A 175 6.66 -5.24 7.21
CA GLY A 175 8.02 -5.78 7.15
C GLY A 175 8.56 -5.91 5.73
N ALA A 176 9.82 -6.31 5.60
CA ALA A 176 10.47 -6.45 4.29
C ALA A 176 9.90 -7.61 3.45
N ASP A 177 9.19 -8.54 4.07
CA ASP A 177 8.42 -9.62 3.45
C ASP A 177 7.18 -9.12 2.67
N LEU A 178 6.68 -7.92 2.98
CA LEU A 178 5.54 -7.30 2.30
C LEU A 178 5.92 -5.97 1.65
N GLY A 179 6.34 -4.99 2.46
CA GLY A 179 6.61 -3.63 1.99
C GLY A 179 7.79 -3.56 1.03
N ALA A 180 8.92 -4.17 1.42
CA ALA A 180 10.13 -4.13 0.59
C ALA A 180 9.98 -5.01 -0.67
N GLU A 181 9.42 -6.22 -0.54
CA GLU A 181 9.07 -7.08 -1.69
C GLU A 181 8.24 -6.32 -2.71
N LYS A 182 7.11 -5.73 -2.31
CA LYS A 182 6.23 -4.98 -3.22
C LYS A 182 6.87 -3.69 -3.72
N PHE A 183 7.71 -3.03 -2.93
CA PHE A 183 8.48 -1.89 -3.40
C PHE A 183 9.42 -2.30 -4.55
N LEU A 184 10.11 -3.44 -4.42
CA LEU A 184 11.10 -3.93 -5.39
C LEU A 184 10.44 -4.57 -6.62
N ASP A 185 9.45 -5.43 -6.41
CA ASP A 185 8.83 -6.22 -7.48
C ASP A 185 7.70 -5.49 -8.21
N ILE A 186 7.04 -4.53 -7.55
CA ILE A 186 5.96 -3.72 -8.15
C ILE A 186 6.47 -2.30 -8.44
N LYS A 187 6.73 -1.49 -7.41
CA LYS A 187 7.00 -0.06 -7.59
C LYS A 187 8.26 0.20 -8.43
N CYS A 188 9.37 -0.47 -8.15
CA CYS A 188 10.60 -0.31 -8.92
C CYS A 188 10.43 -0.73 -10.38
N ARG A 189 9.71 -1.83 -10.64
CA ARG A 189 9.41 -2.29 -12.00
C ARG A 189 8.58 -1.28 -12.78
N PHE A 190 7.51 -0.74 -12.18
CA PHE A 190 6.68 0.29 -12.83
C PHE A 190 7.40 1.63 -13.01
N ALA A 191 8.25 2.00 -12.05
CA ALA A 191 8.90 3.30 -12.04
C ALA A 191 10.27 3.33 -12.74
N GLY A 192 10.89 2.16 -12.98
CA GLY A 192 12.28 2.04 -13.41
C GLY A 192 13.28 2.48 -12.32
N LEU A 193 12.95 2.26 -11.05
CA LEU A 193 13.82 2.63 -9.92
C LEU A 193 14.82 1.52 -9.62
N LYS A 194 15.99 1.91 -9.12
CA LYS A 194 17.05 1.01 -8.65
C LYS A 194 17.54 1.50 -7.28
N PRO A 195 17.11 0.89 -6.17
CA PRO A 195 17.57 1.27 -4.85
C PRO A 195 19.08 1.08 -4.71
N SER A 196 19.76 2.08 -4.16
CA SER A 196 21.21 2.02 -3.92
C SER A 196 21.56 1.30 -2.61
N ALA A 197 20.66 1.33 -1.63
CA ALA A 197 20.80 0.68 -0.34
C ALA A 197 19.43 0.47 0.30
N VAL A 198 19.36 -0.45 1.27
CA VAL A 198 18.17 -0.74 2.08
C VAL A 198 18.53 -0.63 3.55
N VAL A 199 17.72 0.10 4.31
CA VAL A 199 17.80 0.15 5.78
C VAL A 199 16.73 -0.78 6.35
N ILE A 200 17.13 -1.77 7.13
CA ILE A 200 16.22 -2.68 7.83
C ILE A 200 16.16 -2.23 9.29
N VAL A 201 15.02 -1.68 9.70
CA VAL A 201 14.83 -1.19 11.07
C VAL A 201 14.43 -2.35 11.98
N ALA A 202 15.07 -2.44 13.15
CA ALA A 202 14.71 -3.38 14.19
C ALA A 202 14.82 -2.75 15.59
N THR A 203 14.26 -3.43 16.58
CA THR A 203 14.38 -3.06 18.00
C THR A 203 14.62 -4.32 18.81
N VAL A 204 15.40 -4.22 19.89
CA VAL A 204 15.67 -5.34 20.80
C VAL A 204 14.35 -5.94 21.34
N ARG A 205 13.41 -5.07 21.71
CA ARG A 205 12.07 -5.47 22.19
C ARG A 205 11.27 -6.25 21.15
N ALA A 206 11.25 -5.82 19.89
CA ALA A 206 10.54 -6.55 18.83
C ALA A 206 11.15 -7.95 18.62
N LEU A 207 12.48 -8.06 18.62
CA LEU A 207 13.17 -9.34 18.51
C LEU A 207 12.88 -10.24 19.70
N LYS A 208 12.89 -9.73 20.94
CA LYS A 208 12.44 -10.52 22.11
C LYS A 208 10.99 -10.99 21.98
N SER A 209 10.11 -10.18 21.41
CA SER A 209 8.72 -10.56 21.15
C SER A 209 8.63 -11.70 20.14
N HIS A 210 9.40 -11.66 19.05
CA HIS A 210 9.54 -12.79 18.11
C HIS A 210 10.13 -14.03 18.78
N GLY A 211 10.92 -13.86 19.84
CA GLY A 211 11.41 -14.93 20.71
C GLY A 211 10.39 -15.50 21.71
N GLY A 212 9.16 -14.98 21.71
CA GLY A 212 8.05 -15.44 22.55
C GLY A 212 7.82 -14.65 23.84
N VAL A 213 8.51 -13.52 24.05
CA VAL A 213 8.29 -12.68 25.25
C VAL A 213 6.98 -11.90 25.11
N ALA A 214 6.14 -11.98 26.14
CA ALA A 214 4.90 -11.23 26.21
C ALA A 214 5.16 -9.72 26.29
N LYS A 215 4.24 -8.92 25.75
CA LYS A 215 4.39 -7.45 25.65
C LYS A 215 4.73 -6.78 26.99
N ALA A 216 4.18 -7.29 28.09
CA ALA A 216 4.38 -6.74 29.43
C ALA A 216 5.81 -6.96 29.99
N ASP A 217 6.58 -7.90 29.43
CA ASP A 217 7.90 -8.30 29.95
C ASP A 217 9.07 -7.85 29.05
N LEU A 218 8.80 -7.07 28.00
CA LEU A 218 9.81 -6.68 27.00
C LEU A 218 10.89 -5.73 27.52
N GLU A 219 10.69 -5.10 28.68
CA GLU A 219 11.67 -4.17 29.28
C GLU A 219 12.76 -4.87 30.09
N LYS A 220 12.61 -6.17 30.39
CA LYS A 220 13.62 -6.96 31.08
C LYS A 220 14.64 -7.49 30.08
N GLU A 221 15.92 -7.48 30.45
CA GLU A 221 16.95 -8.12 29.64
C GLU A 221 16.61 -9.60 29.44
N ASN A 222 16.69 -10.09 28.19
CA ASN A 222 16.51 -11.51 27.90
C ASN A 222 17.25 -11.93 26.63
N LEU A 223 18.53 -12.28 26.78
CA LEU A 223 19.39 -12.71 25.68
C LEU A 223 18.90 -14.01 25.01
N ASP A 224 18.29 -14.93 25.76
CA ASP A 224 17.81 -16.20 25.21
C ASP A 224 16.61 -16.01 24.29
N ALA A 225 15.65 -15.17 24.70
CA ALA A 225 14.55 -14.79 23.84
C ALA A 225 15.02 -13.99 22.62
N LEU A 226 15.97 -13.06 22.83
CA LEU A 226 16.56 -12.29 21.74
C LEU A 226 17.21 -13.20 20.69
N LYS A 227 18.01 -14.20 21.11
CA LYS A 227 18.56 -15.23 20.21
C LYS A 227 17.48 -16.01 19.47
N LYS A 228 16.36 -16.33 20.11
CA LYS A 228 15.23 -17.04 19.48
C LYS A 228 14.46 -16.19 18.46
N GLY A 229 14.41 -14.87 18.64
CA GLY A 229 13.69 -13.97 17.73
C GLY A 229 14.55 -13.33 16.64
N LEU A 230 15.87 -13.29 16.82
CA LEU A 230 16.85 -12.86 15.82
C LEU A 230 16.66 -13.48 14.42
N PRO A 231 16.27 -14.76 14.25
CA PRO A 231 16.00 -15.34 12.94
C PRO A 231 15.02 -14.54 12.07
N ASN A 232 14.08 -13.80 12.66
CA ASN A 232 13.20 -12.91 11.90
C ASN A 232 13.99 -11.81 11.17
N LEU A 233 14.84 -11.07 11.89
CA LEU A 233 15.70 -10.04 11.29
C LEU A 233 16.68 -10.63 10.28
N LEU A 234 17.32 -11.74 10.64
CA LEU A 234 18.30 -12.40 9.77
C LEU A 234 17.66 -12.86 8.45
N GLN A 235 16.43 -13.37 8.47
CA GLN A 235 15.70 -13.72 7.25
C GLN A 235 15.43 -12.49 6.36
N HIS A 236 15.02 -11.36 6.95
CA HIS A 236 14.83 -10.12 6.19
C HIS A 236 16.14 -9.60 5.59
N VAL A 237 17.25 -9.68 6.33
CA VAL A 237 18.60 -9.36 5.84
C VAL A 237 18.98 -10.26 4.66
N GLU A 238 18.74 -11.56 4.76
CA GLU A 238 19.03 -12.51 3.68
C GLU A 238 18.17 -12.26 2.44
N ASN A 239 16.89 -11.96 2.61
CA ASN A 239 16.02 -11.63 1.47
C ASN A 239 16.60 -10.43 0.70
N ILE A 240 17.00 -9.37 1.39
CA ILE A 240 17.57 -8.19 0.73
C ILE A 240 18.95 -8.46 0.09
N THR A 241 19.87 -9.07 0.84
CA THR A 241 21.27 -9.23 0.42
C THR A 241 21.50 -10.41 -0.50
N LYS A 242 20.81 -11.54 -0.29
CA LYS A 242 21.00 -12.78 -1.05
C LYS A 242 19.97 -12.95 -2.17
N VAL A 243 18.73 -12.49 -2.02
CA VAL A 243 17.71 -12.63 -3.09
C VAL A 243 17.74 -11.40 -3.99
N TYR A 244 17.49 -10.21 -3.45
CA TYR A 244 17.48 -8.98 -4.24
C TYR A 244 18.85 -8.41 -4.58
N LYS A 245 19.92 -8.94 -3.95
CA LYS A 245 21.31 -8.53 -4.17
C LYS A 245 21.54 -7.03 -3.93
N LEU A 246 20.85 -6.46 -2.95
CA LEU A 246 20.98 -5.06 -2.58
C LEU A 246 21.86 -4.89 -1.34
N PRO A 247 22.67 -3.81 -1.26
CA PRO A 247 23.35 -3.45 -0.02
C PRO A 247 22.33 -3.20 1.10
N ALA A 248 22.59 -3.77 2.28
CA ALA A 248 21.75 -3.61 3.45
C ALA A 248 22.55 -3.06 4.63
N VAL A 249 21.88 -2.27 5.46
CA VAL A 249 22.32 -1.88 6.80
C VAL A 249 21.16 -2.11 7.76
N VAL A 250 21.46 -2.62 8.95
CA VAL A 250 20.46 -2.74 10.02
C VAL A 250 20.53 -1.49 10.89
N ALA A 251 19.40 -0.81 11.05
CA ALA A 251 19.26 0.28 12.00
C ALA A 251 18.54 -0.23 13.26
N ILE A 252 19.19 -0.15 14.41
CA ILE A 252 18.56 -0.48 15.69
C ILE A 252 18.09 0.81 16.33
N ASN A 253 16.78 0.98 16.42
CA ASN A 253 16.22 2.12 17.17
C ASN A 253 16.38 1.82 18.66
N ALA A 254 17.20 2.63 19.33
CA ALA A 254 17.54 2.44 20.73
C ALA A 254 16.35 2.78 21.64
N PHE A 255 16.12 1.96 22.67
CA PHE A 255 15.24 2.30 23.78
C PHE A 255 16.01 2.40 25.10
N PRO A 256 15.55 3.24 26.06
CA PRO A 256 16.26 3.46 27.32
C PRO A 256 16.51 2.22 28.20
N LYS A 257 15.82 1.10 27.91
CA LYS A 257 15.92 -0.16 28.65
C LYS A 257 16.66 -1.26 27.89
N ASP A 258 17.08 -1.00 26.66
CA ASP A 258 17.89 -1.93 25.90
C ASP A 258 19.28 -2.00 26.54
N THR A 259 19.76 -3.20 26.86
CA THR A 259 21.07 -3.33 27.50
C THR A 259 22.18 -3.42 26.45
N LYS A 260 23.41 -3.05 26.85
CA LYS A 260 24.58 -3.17 25.98
C LYS A 260 24.78 -4.61 25.51
N ALA A 261 24.55 -5.60 26.37
CA ALA A 261 24.65 -7.00 26.02
C ALA A 261 23.62 -7.42 24.94
N GLU A 262 22.40 -6.89 25.00
CA GLU A 262 21.38 -7.16 23.97
C GLU A 262 21.76 -6.53 22.63
N LEU A 263 22.23 -5.27 22.64
CA LEU A 263 22.67 -4.58 21.43
C LEU A 263 23.88 -5.28 20.78
N ASP A 264 24.88 -5.66 21.59
CA ASP A 264 26.10 -6.33 21.13
C ASP A 264 25.77 -7.70 20.51
N LEU A 265 24.78 -8.42 21.06
CA LEU A 265 24.32 -9.67 20.49
C LEU A 265 23.70 -9.46 19.09
N VAL A 266 22.84 -8.45 18.92
CA VAL A 266 22.24 -8.16 17.61
C VAL A 266 23.30 -7.79 16.58
N GLU A 267 24.26 -6.94 16.96
CA GLU A 267 25.39 -6.56 16.11
C GLU A 267 26.22 -7.77 15.71
N ALA A 268 26.59 -8.62 16.68
CA ALA A 268 27.39 -9.81 16.43
C ALA A 268 26.71 -10.78 15.45
N GLU A 269 25.41 -11.02 15.57
CA GLU A 269 24.68 -11.91 14.64
C GLU A 269 24.53 -11.30 13.24
N CYS A 270 24.27 -10.00 13.13
CA CYS A 270 24.20 -9.33 11.81
C CYS A 270 25.56 -9.32 11.11
N LYS A 271 26.65 -9.14 11.86
CA LYS A 271 28.02 -9.14 11.33
C LYS A 271 28.42 -10.50 10.72
N LYS A 272 27.88 -11.62 11.23
CA LYS A 272 28.08 -12.95 10.62
C LYS A 272 27.52 -13.04 9.21
N LEU A 273 26.49 -12.25 8.89
CA LEU A 273 25.92 -12.13 7.54
C LEU A 273 26.63 -11.05 6.69
N GLY A 274 27.67 -10.41 7.22
CA GLY A 274 28.41 -9.35 6.53
C GLY A 274 27.65 -8.02 6.43
N VAL A 275 26.66 -7.81 7.29
CA VAL A 275 25.85 -6.58 7.31
C VAL A 275 26.23 -5.71 8.51
N ASN A 276 26.42 -4.42 8.24
CA ASN A 276 26.69 -3.43 9.28
C ASN A 276 25.42 -3.13 10.09
N VAL A 277 25.62 -2.83 11.37
CA VAL A 277 24.57 -2.38 12.27
C VAL A 277 24.91 -0.97 12.75
N ALA A 278 23.93 -0.08 12.73
CA ALA A 278 24.03 1.26 13.30
C ALA A 278 22.94 1.46 14.34
N LEU A 279 23.29 2.07 15.48
CA LEU A 279 22.33 2.53 16.46
C LEU A 279 21.70 3.84 15.98
N SER A 280 20.39 3.99 16.17
CA SER A 280 19.64 5.21 15.86
C SER A 280 18.99 5.74 17.15
N GLU A 281 19.27 6.99 17.50
CA GLU A 281 18.80 7.70 18.70
C GLU A 281 17.99 8.95 18.36
#